data_AF-A0A2A6CK97-F1
#
_entry.id   AF-A0A2A6CK97-F1
#
_cell.length_a   1.000
_cell.length_b   1.000
_cell.length_c   1.000
_cell.angle_alpha   90.00
_cell.angle_beta   90.00
_cell.angle_gamma   90.00
#
_symmetry.space_group_name_H-M   'P 1'
#
loop_
_entity.id
_entity.type
_entity.pdbx_description
1 polymer ?
#
loop_
_entity_poly.entity_id
_entity_poly.type
_entity_poly.pdbx_seq_one_letter_code
_entity_poly.pdbx_strand_id
1 'polypeptide(L)'
;MLLYVCCYTHLAVAINRFFSVYFPLRYLAAKSGKSKTIMIISLVVMAALIQSSPLSLVSDCYFIYDGASSFWLFADTESCQFFETYIDFSLSATFFCIIICIDAASFVMIQKTLNKLVIGASNDKRNNNEMLFFKQSISQMLTYLVGFFFFDIVSRISSNEWVIFLSTTFTWSVFHAVEGIVMVYFQTRLLIKRSKSEVIEMSVSASTAVRTYDAAQRF
;
A
#
# COMPACT_ATOMS: atom_id res chain seq x y z
N MET A 1 13.45 -1.36 10.52
CA MET A 1 13.32 -2.24 9.33
C MET A 1 11.87 -2.37 8.84
N LEU A 2 10.92 -2.87 9.67
CA LEU A 2 9.54 -3.12 9.23
C LEU A 2 8.84 -1.86 8.68
N LEU A 3 9.02 -0.71 9.33
CA LEU A 3 8.53 0.58 8.83
C LEU A 3 8.99 0.87 7.40
N TYR A 4 10.30 0.74 7.14
CA TYR A 4 10.89 1.08 5.85
C TYR A 4 10.44 0.12 4.75
N VAL A 5 10.37 -1.19 5.04
CA VAL A 5 9.80 -2.17 4.11
C VAL A 5 8.36 -1.82 3.76
N CYS A 6 7.55 -1.44 4.75
CA CYS A 6 6.18 -0.98 4.52
C CYS A 6 6.18 0.25 3.60
N CYS A 7 6.89 1.32 3.97
CA CYS A 7 6.94 2.57 3.22
C CYS A 7 7.36 2.36 1.76
N TYR A 8 8.45 1.62 1.52
CA TYR A 8 8.93 1.33 0.17
C TYR A 8 8.02 0.41 -0.63
N THR A 9 7.34 -0.54 0.03
CA THR A 9 6.31 -1.36 -0.63
C THR A 9 5.14 -0.49 -1.09
N HIS A 10 4.67 0.42 -0.24
CA HIS A 10 3.61 1.36 -0.58
C HIS A 10 4.01 2.28 -1.74
N LEU A 11 5.24 2.79 -1.72
CA LEU A 11 5.78 3.58 -2.83
C LEU A 11 5.81 2.77 -4.14
N ALA A 12 6.31 1.54 -4.11
CA ALA A 12 6.35 0.67 -5.28
C ALA A 12 4.95 0.39 -5.84
N VAL A 13 3.96 0.15 -4.96
CA VAL A 13 2.55 -0.05 -5.35
C VAL A 13 1.95 1.23 -5.96
N ALA A 14 2.18 2.40 -5.35
CA ALA A 14 1.70 3.68 -5.84
C ALA A 14 2.28 4.00 -7.23
N ILE A 15 3.59 3.80 -7.42
CA ILE A 15 4.26 3.96 -8.72
C ILE A 15 3.68 2.98 -9.75
N ASN A 16 3.55 1.70 -9.40
CA ASN A 16 2.98 0.71 -10.30
C ASN A 16 1.55 1.08 -10.74
N ARG A 17 0.72 1.58 -9.82
CA ARG A 17 -0.63 2.09 -10.10
C ARG A 17 -0.57 3.30 -11.03
N PHE A 18 0.29 4.27 -10.76
CA PHE A 18 0.47 5.46 -11.60
C PHE A 18 0.78 5.08 -13.04
N PHE A 19 1.76 4.20 -13.26
CA PHE A 19 2.10 3.74 -14.62
C PHE A 19 0.96 2.98 -15.30
N SER A 20 0.24 2.15 -14.56
CA SER A 20 -0.92 1.42 -15.10
C SER A 20 -2.04 2.36 -15.57
N VAL A 21 -2.20 3.53 -14.94
CA VAL A 21 -3.27 4.48 -15.23
C VAL A 21 -2.86 5.49 -16.29
N TYR A 22 -1.68 6.09 -16.18
CA TYR A 22 -1.22 7.15 -17.09
C TYR A 22 -0.66 6.61 -18.40
N PHE A 23 -0.10 5.40 -18.40
CA PHE A 23 0.54 4.81 -19.58
C PHE A 23 0.04 3.39 -19.88
N PRO A 24 -1.29 3.18 -20.05
CA PRO A 24 -1.89 1.85 -20.12
C PRO A 24 -1.34 1.00 -21.28
N LEU A 25 -1.12 1.58 -22.46
CA LEU A 25 -0.60 0.84 -23.62
C LEU A 25 0.85 0.37 -23.40
N ARG A 26 1.69 1.23 -22.81
CA ARG A 26 3.08 0.88 -22.48
C ARG A 26 3.12 -0.12 -21.34
N TYR A 27 2.25 0.03 -20.35
CA TYR A 27 2.14 -0.89 -19.22
C TYR A 27 1.71 -2.30 -19.67
N LEU A 28 0.74 -2.40 -20.59
CA LEU A 28 0.35 -3.66 -21.22
C LEU A 28 1.48 -4.28 -22.05
N ALA A 29 2.21 -3.47 -22.82
CA ALA A 29 3.36 -3.93 -23.60
C ALA A 29 4.51 -4.41 -22.70
N ALA A 30 4.69 -3.83 -21.51
CA ALA A 30 5.78 -4.13 -20.58
C ALA A 30 5.71 -5.51 -19.91
N LYS A 31 4.69 -6.33 -20.22
CA LYS A 31 4.39 -7.69 -19.68
C LYS A 31 4.86 -7.90 -18.24
N SER A 32 3.92 -7.84 -17.30
CA SER A 32 4.17 -8.24 -15.91
C SER A 32 4.64 -9.70 -15.86
N GLY A 33 5.70 -9.98 -15.10
CA GLY A 33 6.28 -11.31 -14.98
C GLY A 33 6.92 -11.51 -13.61
N LYS A 34 6.92 -12.77 -13.14
CA LYS A 34 7.41 -13.14 -11.80
C LYS A 34 8.81 -12.59 -11.50
N SER A 35 9.71 -12.59 -12.49
CA SER A 35 11.06 -12.03 -12.36
C SER A 35 11.07 -10.52 -12.03
N LYS A 36 10.24 -9.72 -12.70
CA LYS A 36 10.12 -8.27 -12.41
C LYS A 36 9.56 -8.03 -11.01
N THR A 37 8.57 -8.82 -10.59
CA THR A 37 8.01 -8.73 -9.23
C THR A 37 9.06 -9.07 -8.16
N ILE A 38 9.81 -10.15 -8.36
CA ILE A 38 10.90 -10.54 -7.45
C ILE A 38 11.95 -9.42 -7.39
N MET A 39 12.35 -8.87 -8.53
CA MET A 39 13.30 -7.75 -8.58
C MET A 39 12.81 -6.55 -7.77
N ILE A 40 11.54 -6.14 -7.90
CA ILE A 40 10.96 -5.04 -7.11
C ILE A 40 10.98 -5.36 -5.62
N ILE A 41 10.59 -6.56 -5.22
CA ILE A 41 10.61 -6.99 -3.81
C ILE A 41 12.05 -6.96 -3.27
N SER A 42 13.01 -7.48 -4.02
CA SER A 42 14.42 -7.44 -3.63
C SER A 42 14.92 -6.01 -3.47
N LEU A 43 14.57 -5.10 -4.38
CA LEU A 43 14.94 -3.69 -4.27
C LEU A 43 14.35 -3.03 -3.02
N VAL A 44 13.07 -3.30 -2.71
CA VAL A 44 12.40 -2.79 -1.52
C VAL A 44 13.09 -3.28 -0.24
N VAL A 45 13.37 -4.58 -0.15
CA VAL A 45 14.03 -5.16 1.02
C VAL A 45 15.45 -4.64 1.16
N MET A 46 16.20 -4.55 0.07
CA MET A 46 17.57 -4.00 0.08
C MET A 46 17.59 -2.53 0.51
N ALA A 47 16.69 -1.70 -0.02
CA ALA A 47 16.59 -0.30 0.39
C ALA A 47 16.26 -0.17 1.89
N ALA A 48 15.31 -0.97 2.39
CA ALA A 48 14.96 -0.97 3.80
C ALA A 48 16.12 -1.40 4.71
N LEU A 49 16.88 -2.42 4.30
CA LEU A 49 18.07 -2.88 5.02
C LEU A 49 19.15 -1.80 5.06
N ILE A 50 19.43 -1.16 3.92
CA ILE A 50 20.40 -0.06 3.82
C ILE A 50 19.99 1.09 4.74
N GLN A 51 18.73 1.51 4.70
CA GLN A 51 18.24 2.60 5.56
C GLN A 51 18.30 2.22 7.05
N SER A 52 18.02 0.96 7.42
CA SER A 52 18.13 0.52 8.82
C SER A 52 19.54 0.20 9.30
N SER A 53 20.50 0.08 8.39
CA SER A 53 21.85 -0.37 8.72
C SER A 53 22.61 0.47 9.77
N PRO A 54 22.40 1.80 9.89
CA PRO A 54 23.08 2.58 10.93
C PRO A 54 22.80 2.08 12.35
N LEU A 55 21.59 1.58 12.63
CA LEU A 55 21.22 1.03 13.94
C LEU A 55 21.94 -0.27 14.31
N SER A 56 22.63 -0.90 13.36
CA SER A 56 23.35 -2.17 13.57
C SER A 56 24.85 -2.04 13.32
N LEU A 57 25.27 -1.09 12.50
CA LEU A 57 26.67 -0.92 12.09
C LEU A 57 27.39 0.21 12.82
N VAL A 58 26.66 1.19 13.39
CA VAL A 58 27.24 2.27 14.19
C VAL A 58 27.17 1.85 15.66
N SER A 59 28.34 1.73 16.30
CA SER A 59 28.43 1.23 17.69
C SER A 59 27.60 2.03 18.68
N ASP A 60 27.44 3.32 18.43
CA ASP A 60 26.87 4.28 19.38
C ASP A 60 25.46 4.72 18.98
N CYS A 61 24.81 4.03 18.02
CA CYS A 61 23.42 4.27 17.66
C CYS A 61 22.61 2.99 17.70
N TYR A 62 21.67 2.94 18.64
CA TYR A 62 20.76 1.83 18.85
C TYR A 62 19.37 2.35 19.19
N PHE A 63 18.38 1.49 18.98
CA PHE A 63 16.98 1.73 19.32
C PHE A 63 16.56 0.69 20.35
N ILE A 64 16.27 1.13 21.57
CA ILE A 64 16.04 0.24 22.71
C ILE A 64 14.78 0.63 23.46
N TYR A 65 14.13 -0.36 24.06
CA TYR A 65 13.05 -0.14 25.00
C TYR A 65 13.61 0.21 26.38
N ASP A 66 13.32 1.41 26.86
CA ASP A 66 13.64 1.82 28.22
C ASP A 66 12.52 1.41 29.17
N GLY A 67 12.83 0.50 30.09
CA GLY A 67 11.87 0.02 31.08
C GLY A 67 11.46 1.09 32.10
N ALA A 68 12.28 2.11 32.34
CA ALA A 68 11.97 3.16 33.31
C ALA A 68 10.91 4.14 32.77
N SER A 69 10.97 4.50 31.49
CA SER A 69 9.98 5.35 30.82
C SER A 69 8.88 4.57 30.10
N SER A 70 8.99 3.23 30.03
CA SER A 70 8.12 2.36 29.24
C SER A 70 8.04 2.76 27.76
N PHE A 71 9.10 3.37 27.24
CA PHE A 71 9.13 4.01 25.92
C PHE A 71 10.30 3.50 25.08
N TRP A 72 10.17 3.54 23.75
CA TRP A 72 11.26 3.21 22.85
C TRP A 72 12.07 4.44 22.50
N LEU A 73 13.37 4.41 22.76
CA LEU A 73 14.25 5.56 22.62
C LEU A 73 15.42 5.22 21.70
N PHE A 74 15.81 6.21 20.91
CA PHE A 74 17.12 6.22 20.27
C PHE A 74 18.19 6.59 21.30
N ALA A 75 19.40 6.06 21.14
CA ALA A 75 20.54 6.41 21.98
C ALA A 75 20.79 7.94 21.94
N ASP A 76 21.10 8.54 23.09
CA ASP A 76 21.39 9.98 23.18
C ASP A 76 22.82 10.30 22.71
N THR A 77 23.04 10.14 21.41
CA THR A 77 24.31 10.44 20.73
C THR A 77 24.04 11.27 19.48
N GLU A 78 24.98 12.12 19.09
CA GLU A 78 24.82 12.99 17.91
C GLU A 78 24.47 12.19 16.64
N SER A 79 25.12 11.04 16.45
CA SER A 79 24.88 10.16 15.31
C SER A 79 23.46 9.56 15.32
N CYS A 80 22.94 9.19 16.50
CA CYS A 80 21.62 8.59 16.58
C CYS A 80 20.49 9.64 16.54
N GLN A 81 20.71 10.83 17.08
CA GLN A 81 19.78 11.96 16.91
C GLN A 81 19.68 12.41 15.45
N PHE A 82 20.81 12.40 14.71
CA PHE A 82 20.80 12.62 13.26
C PHE A 82 19.97 11.55 12.55
N PHE A 83 20.18 10.28 12.90
CA PHE A 83 19.42 9.16 12.33
C PHE A 83 17.91 9.31 12.61
N GLU A 84 17.53 9.51 13.85
CA GLU A 84 16.14 9.71 14.29
C GLU A 84 15.47 10.85 13.52
N THR A 85 16.10 12.02 13.47
CA THR A 85 15.49 13.21 12.89
C THR A 85 15.40 13.15 11.37
N TYR A 86 16.50 12.81 10.70
CA TYR A 86 16.60 12.95 9.25
C TYR A 86 16.26 11.65 8.51
N ILE A 87 16.72 10.51 9.01
CA ILE A 87 16.59 9.23 8.31
C ILE A 87 15.31 8.51 8.72
N ASP A 88 14.96 8.49 10.01
CA ASP A 88 13.75 7.85 10.49
C ASP A 88 12.52 8.73 10.28
N PHE A 89 12.51 9.96 10.83
CA PHE A 89 11.34 10.83 10.76
C PHE A 89 11.20 11.56 9.41
N SER A 90 12.16 12.43 9.06
CA SER A 90 12.00 13.37 7.93
C SER A 90 11.90 12.65 6.58
N LEU A 91 12.75 11.67 6.34
CA LEU A 91 12.75 10.91 5.09
C LEU A 91 11.49 10.04 4.95
N SER A 92 11.06 9.37 6.03
CA SER A 92 9.81 8.59 6.00
C SER A 92 8.60 9.49 5.77
N ALA A 93 8.51 10.63 6.46
CA ALA A 93 7.46 11.62 6.23
C ALA A 93 7.44 12.11 4.78
N THR A 94 8.60 12.36 4.19
CA THR A 94 8.74 12.74 2.78
C THR A 94 8.20 11.67 1.84
N PHE A 95 8.53 10.40 2.07
CA PHE A 95 7.99 9.30 1.27
C PHE A 95 6.47 9.16 1.43
N PHE A 96 5.93 9.30 2.64
CA PHE A 96 4.47 9.30 2.85
C PHE A 96 3.79 10.43 2.07
N CYS A 97 4.33 11.64 2.08
CA CYS A 97 3.82 12.74 1.28
C CYS A 97 3.86 12.43 -0.22
N ILE A 98 4.97 11.87 -0.73
CA ILE A 98 5.10 11.45 -2.14
C ILE A 98 4.06 10.39 -2.49
N ILE A 99 3.87 9.38 -1.62
CA ILE A 99 2.87 8.31 -1.81
C ILE A 99 1.47 8.91 -1.91
N ILE A 100 1.09 9.79 -0.99
CA ILE A 100 -0.21 10.47 -0.99
C ILE A 100 -0.40 11.25 -2.30
N CYS A 101 0.61 11.99 -2.75
CA CYS A 101 0.55 12.74 -4.01
C CYS A 101 0.36 11.82 -5.23
N ILE A 102 1.12 10.71 -5.32
CA ILE A 102 1.03 9.75 -6.42
C ILE A 102 -0.34 9.05 -6.43
N ASP A 103 -0.85 8.64 -5.26
CA ASP A 103 -2.15 8.00 -5.14
C ASP A 103 -3.29 8.96 -5.48
N ALA A 104 -3.21 10.22 -5.04
CA ALA A 104 -4.18 11.27 -5.39
C ALA A 104 -4.18 11.55 -6.90
N ALA A 105 -3.01 11.67 -7.52
CA ALA A 105 -2.88 11.86 -8.97
C ALA A 105 -3.46 10.66 -9.75
N SER A 106 -3.12 9.44 -9.34
CA SER A 106 -3.65 8.20 -9.92
C SER A 106 -5.16 8.14 -9.80
N PHE A 107 -5.72 8.50 -8.64
CA PHE A 107 -7.16 8.56 -8.40
C PHE A 107 -7.85 9.58 -9.32
N VAL A 108 -7.35 10.81 -9.41
CA VAL A 108 -7.92 11.85 -10.29
C VAL A 108 -7.92 11.40 -11.75
N MET A 109 -6.83 10.77 -12.21
CA MET A 109 -6.73 10.31 -13.60
C MET A 109 -7.67 9.13 -13.89
N ILE A 110 -7.82 8.21 -12.94
CA ILE A 110 -8.84 7.15 -12.99
C ILE A 110 -10.22 7.77 -13.17
N GLN A 111 -10.62 8.70 -12.29
CA GLN A 111 -11.93 9.38 -12.35
C GLN A 111 -12.16 10.07 -13.70
N LYS A 112 -11.15 10.79 -14.22
CA LYS A 112 -11.23 11.46 -15.53
C LYS A 112 -11.40 10.46 -16.67
N THR A 113 -10.65 9.37 -16.65
CA THR A 113 -10.72 8.32 -17.70
C THR A 113 -12.09 7.68 -17.70
N LEU A 114 -12.67 7.46 -16.53
CA LEU A 114 -14.00 6.85 -16.38
C LEU A 114 -15.10 7.74 -16.86
N ASN A 115 -15.13 9.00 -16.42
CA ASN A 115 -16.17 9.94 -16.83
C ASN A 115 -16.21 10.09 -18.36
N LYS A 116 -15.08 9.97 -19.04
CA LYS A 116 -15.02 9.94 -20.52
C LYS A 116 -15.59 8.66 -21.13
N LEU A 117 -15.41 7.51 -20.48
CA LEU A 117 -15.92 6.21 -20.94
C LEU A 117 -17.41 6.00 -20.62
N VAL A 118 -17.92 6.61 -19.55
CA VAL A 118 -19.35 6.59 -19.14
C VAL A 118 -20.25 7.23 -20.21
N ILE A 119 -19.73 8.13 -21.03
CA ILE A 119 -20.44 8.70 -22.18
C ILE A 119 -20.66 7.63 -23.30
N GLY A 120 -20.04 6.45 -23.20
CA GLY A 120 -20.03 5.41 -24.25
C GLY A 120 -20.78 4.08 -23.99
N ALA A 121 -20.72 3.45 -22.81
CA ALA A 121 -21.46 2.19 -22.51
C ALA A 121 -21.39 1.70 -21.04
N SER A 122 -22.48 1.07 -20.58
CA SER A 122 -22.76 0.29 -19.34
C SER A 122 -21.95 0.55 -18.06
N ASN A 123 -22.64 1.07 -17.05
CA ASN A 123 -22.10 1.89 -15.95
C ASN A 123 -21.74 1.15 -14.65
N ASP A 124 -22.20 -0.10 -14.42
CA ASP A 124 -22.27 -0.60 -13.02
C ASP A 124 -21.09 -1.45 -12.54
N LYS A 125 -20.41 -2.19 -13.43
CA LYS A 125 -19.35 -3.13 -13.02
C LYS A 125 -17.99 -2.46 -12.77
N ARG A 126 -17.67 -1.40 -13.53
CA ARG A 126 -16.34 -0.77 -13.53
C ARG A 126 -16.16 0.23 -12.37
N ASN A 127 -17.17 1.06 -12.13
CA ASN A 127 -17.25 2.03 -11.02
C ASN A 127 -16.97 1.38 -9.64
N ASN A 128 -17.33 0.09 -9.52
CA ASN A 128 -17.20 -0.70 -8.31
C ASN A 128 -15.77 -1.16 -7.97
N ASN A 129 -14.83 -1.16 -8.92
CA ASN A 129 -13.43 -1.50 -8.64
C ASN A 129 -12.63 -0.26 -8.24
N GLU A 130 -12.96 0.89 -8.78
CA GLU A 130 -12.29 2.16 -8.49
C GLU A 130 -12.69 2.68 -7.11
N MET A 131 -13.96 2.50 -6.75
CA MET A 131 -14.44 2.67 -5.38
C MET A 131 -13.70 1.76 -4.38
N LEU A 132 -13.27 0.55 -4.78
CA LEU A 132 -12.50 -0.33 -3.89
C LEU A 132 -11.07 0.18 -3.68
N PHE A 133 -10.38 0.63 -4.73
CA PHE A 133 -9.05 1.23 -4.59
C PHE A 133 -9.08 2.51 -3.77
N PHE A 134 -10.10 3.34 -3.94
CA PHE A 134 -10.31 4.54 -3.13
C PHE A 134 -10.54 4.21 -1.65
N LYS A 135 -11.44 3.25 -1.38
CA LYS A 135 -11.68 2.75 -0.01
C LYS A 135 -10.43 2.15 0.62
N GLN A 136 -9.62 1.45 -0.17
CA GLN A 136 -8.33 0.92 0.28
C GLN A 136 -7.38 2.05 0.70
N SER A 137 -7.14 3.03 -0.17
CA SER A 137 -6.25 4.16 0.14
C SER A 137 -6.74 4.99 1.34
N ILE A 138 -8.05 5.22 1.49
CA ILE A 138 -8.61 5.87 2.69
C ILE A 138 -8.38 5.03 3.95
N SER A 139 -8.66 3.73 3.88
CA SER A 139 -8.50 2.84 5.05
C SER A 139 -7.05 2.81 5.52
N GLN A 140 -6.10 2.80 4.59
CA GLN A 140 -4.66 2.88 4.88
C GLN A 140 -4.28 4.21 5.52
N MET A 141 -4.75 5.33 4.96
CA MET A 141 -4.47 6.66 5.51
C MET A 141 -5.04 6.82 6.93
N LEU A 142 -6.26 6.35 7.20
CA LEU A 142 -6.84 6.36 8.54
C LEU A 142 -6.05 5.50 9.53
N THR A 143 -5.61 4.31 9.11
CA THR A 143 -4.81 3.41 9.94
C THR A 143 -3.50 4.09 10.36
N TYR A 144 -2.86 4.81 9.43
CA TYR A 144 -1.64 5.58 9.70
C TYR A 144 -1.88 6.75 10.68
N LEU A 145 -2.93 7.54 10.47
CA LEU A 145 -3.27 8.65 11.36
C LEU A 145 -3.57 8.18 12.80
N VAL A 146 -4.29 7.06 12.94
CA VAL A 146 -4.56 6.46 14.24
C VAL A 146 -3.26 5.97 14.88
N GLY A 147 -2.42 5.24 14.13
CA GLY A 147 -1.11 4.78 14.62
C GLY A 147 -0.25 5.93 15.13
N PHE A 148 -0.13 7.00 14.36
CA PHE A 148 0.64 8.20 14.73
C PHE A 148 0.03 8.91 15.94
N PHE A 149 -1.29 9.05 16.02
CA PHE A 149 -1.95 9.67 17.16
C PHE A 149 -1.66 8.94 18.47
N PHE A 150 -1.73 7.60 18.49
CA PHE A 150 -1.40 6.83 19.68
C PHE A 150 0.09 6.85 20.00
N PHE A 151 0.94 6.72 18.97
CA PHE A 151 2.39 6.63 19.15
C PHE A 151 3.01 7.96 19.58
N ASP A 152 2.53 9.10 19.07
CA ASP A 152 3.15 10.41 19.29
C ASP A 152 2.39 11.28 20.28
N ILE A 153 1.05 11.25 20.29
CA ILE A 153 0.26 12.11 21.18
C ILE A 153 -0.03 11.40 22.50
N VAL A 154 -0.69 10.24 22.45
CA VAL A 154 -1.16 9.53 23.67
C VAL A 154 0.00 9.11 24.55
N SER A 155 1.10 8.64 23.95
CA SER A 155 2.29 8.19 24.67
C SER A 155 2.99 9.32 25.43
N ARG A 156 3.05 10.53 24.85
CA ARG A 156 3.78 11.68 25.43
C ARG A 156 3.01 12.38 26.56
N ILE A 157 1.68 12.33 26.53
CA ILE A 157 0.84 12.98 27.55
C ILE A 157 0.50 12.05 28.72
N SER A 158 0.78 10.75 28.58
CA SER A 158 0.51 9.76 29.62
C SER A 158 1.69 9.61 30.56
N SER A 159 1.42 9.51 31.86
CA SER A 159 2.38 9.09 32.87
C SER A 159 2.20 7.62 33.30
N ASN A 160 1.17 6.94 32.78
CA ASN A 160 0.91 5.53 33.10
C ASN A 160 1.68 4.62 32.13
N GLU A 161 2.60 3.82 32.67
CA GLU A 161 3.46 2.88 31.94
C GLU A 161 2.68 1.95 31.01
N TRP A 162 1.55 1.40 31.46
CA TRP A 162 0.70 0.53 30.63
C TRP A 162 0.10 1.27 29.45
N VAL A 163 -0.33 2.51 29.65
CA VAL A 163 -0.87 3.34 28.57
C VAL A 163 0.22 3.67 27.56
N ILE A 164 1.43 4.01 28.01
CA ILE A 164 2.57 4.28 27.12
C ILE A 164 2.94 3.03 26.32
N PHE A 165 3.05 1.88 26.98
CA PHE A 165 3.35 0.60 26.32
C PHE A 165 2.27 0.24 25.28
N LEU A 166 1.00 0.38 25.64
CA LEU A 166 -0.12 0.08 24.75
C LEU A 166 -0.16 1.04 23.56
N SER A 167 0.10 2.33 23.79
CA SER A 167 0.03 3.34 22.74
C SER A 167 1.25 3.36 21.82
N THR A 168 2.39 2.81 22.25
CA THR A 168 3.62 2.68 21.46
C THR A 168 3.76 1.28 20.85
N THR A 169 4.19 0.31 21.64
CA THR A 169 4.60 -1.05 21.21
C THR A 169 3.43 -1.87 20.67
N PHE A 170 2.32 -1.87 21.41
CA PHE A 170 1.15 -2.65 21.01
C PHE A 170 0.47 -2.02 19.78
N THR A 171 0.23 -0.70 19.80
CA THR A 171 -0.26 0.04 18.63
C THR A 171 0.61 -0.21 17.40
N TRP A 172 1.94 -0.18 17.53
CA TRP A 172 2.86 -0.42 16.41
C TRP A 172 2.65 -1.80 15.77
N SER A 173 2.49 -2.82 16.61
CA SER A 173 2.24 -4.20 16.16
C SER A 173 0.87 -4.34 15.48
N VAL A 174 -0.16 -3.74 16.09
CA VAL A 174 -1.53 -3.72 15.55
C VAL A 174 -1.60 -2.96 14.23
N PHE A 175 -0.90 -1.83 14.13
CA PHE A 175 -0.82 -1.00 12.93
C PHE A 175 -0.38 -1.83 11.73
N HIS A 176 0.77 -2.50 11.82
CA HIS A 176 1.27 -3.35 10.73
C HIS A 176 0.36 -4.55 10.41
N ALA A 177 -0.27 -5.15 11.43
CA ALA A 177 -1.23 -6.23 11.22
C ALA A 177 -2.47 -5.74 10.45
N VAL A 178 -3.04 -4.60 10.85
CA VAL A 178 -4.22 -4.00 10.21
C VAL A 178 -3.90 -3.57 8.79
N GLU A 179 -2.73 -2.96 8.53
CA GLU A 179 -2.30 -2.61 7.17
C GLU A 179 -2.27 -3.83 6.24
N GLY A 180 -1.69 -4.93 6.71
CA GLY A 180 -1.68 -6.20 5.97
C GLY A 180 -3.08 -6.73 5.69
N ILE A 181 -3.96 -6.71 6.70
CA ILE A 181 -5.36 -7.16 6.57
C ILE A 181 -6.12 -6.31 5.55
N VAL A 182 -6.00 -4.99 5.60
CA VAL A 182 -6.64 -4.05 4.67
C VAL A 182 -6.21 -4.37 3.23
N MET A 183 -4.90 -4.52 2.99
CA MET A 183 -4.36 -4.87 1.67
C MET A 183 -4.94 -6.19 1.15
N VAL A 184 -4.90 -7.26 1.96
CA VAL A 184 -5.40 -8.59 1.56
C VAL A 184 -6.90 -8.54 1.29
N TYR A 185 -7.68 -7.86 2.14
CA TYR A 185 -9.12 -7.74 1.97
C TYR A 185 -9.49 -7.09 0.63
N PHE A 186 -8.93 -5.92 0.32
CA PHE A 186 -9.26 -5.22 -0.91
C PHE A 186 -8.75 -5.97 -2.15
N GLN A 187 -7.54 -6.54 -2.10
CA GLN A 187 -6.99 -7.32 -3.20
C GLN A 187 -7.82 -8.59 -3.48
N THR A 188 -8.22 -9.32 -2.44
CA THR A 188 -9.06 -10.53 -2.58
C THR A 188 -10.41 -10.20 -3.19
N ARG A 189 -11.05 -9.10 -2.77
CA ARG A 189 -12.32 -8.63 -3.33
C ARG A 189 -12.19 -8.31 -4.83
N LEU A 190 -11.07 -7.71 -5.25
CA LEU A 190 -10.79 -7.44 -6.66
C LEU A 190 -10.57 -8.73 -7.46
N LEU A 191 -9.82 -9.70 -6.92
CA LEU A 191 -9.58 -10.99 -7.58
C LEU A 191 -10.87 -11.79 -7.77
N ILE A 192 -11.73 -11.88 -6.74
CA ILE A 192 -13.03 -12.55 -6.83
C ILE A 192 -13.91 -11.89 -7.89
N LYS A 193 -13.93 -10.55 -7.96
CA LYS A 193 -14.69 -9.83 -8.98
C LYS A 193 -14.18 -10.10 -10.40
N ARG A 194 -12.85 -10.14 -10.61
CA ARG A 194 -12.24 -10.45 -11.91
C ARG A 194 -12.58 -11.88 -12.36
N SER A 195 -12.38 -12.86 -11.48
CA SER A 195 -12.72 -14.26 -11.76
C SER A 195 -14.18 -14.44 -12.14
N LYS A 196 -15.12 -13.79 -11.43
CA LYS A 196 -16.54 -13.81 -11.80
C LYS A 196 -16.80 -13.18 -13.18
N SER A 197 -16.08 -12.12 -13.55
CA SER A 197 -16.25 -11.49 -14.86
C SER A 197 -15.77 -12.39 -16.00
N GLU A 198 -14.60 -13.02 -15.84
CA GLU A 198 -14.02 -13.95 -16.82
C GLU A 198 -14.93 -15.17 -17.06
N VAL A 199 -15.49 -15.75 -15.99
CA VAL A 199 -16.46 -16.86 -16.09
C VAL A 199 -17.72 -16.45 -16.87
N ILE A 200 -18.24 -15.24 -16.62
CA ILE A 200 -19.41 -14.73 -17.33
C ILE A 200 -19.08 -14.52 -18.81
N GLU A 201 -17.96 -13.88 -19.16
CA GLU A 201 -17.56 -13.66 -20.56
C GLU A 201 -17.37 -14.98 -21.31
N MET A 202 -16.75 -15.98 -20.68
CA MET A 202 -16.59 -17.31 -21.24
C MET A 202 -17.95 -17.99 -21.49
N SER A 203 -18.90 -17.87 -20.55
CA SER A 203 -20.26 -18.43 -20.70
C SER A 203 -21.07 -17.76 -21.83
N VAL A 204 -20.94 -16.44 -21.99
CA VAL A 204 -21.62 -15.68 -23.05
C VAL A 204 -21.03 -16.02 -24.42
N SER A 205 -19.70 -16.12 -24.52
CA SER A 205 -19.02 -16.53 -25.75
C SER A 205 -19.45 -17.95 -26.17
N ALA A 206 -19.49 -18.89 -25.23
CA ALA A 206 -19.97 -20.25 -25.47
C ALA A 206 -21.44 -20.27 -25.95
N SER A 207 -22.34 -19.53 -25.28
CA SER A 207 -23.75 -19.44 -25.70
C SER A 207 -23.92 -18.82 -27.09
N THR A 208 -23.07 -17.85 -27.44
CA THR A 208 -23.11 -17.20 -28.76
C THR A 208 -22.64 -18.16 -29.84
N ALA A 209 -21.55 -18.90 -29.59
CA ALA A 209 -21.02 -19.92 -30.50
C ALA A 209 -22.06 -21.03 -30.79
N VAL A 210 -22.78 -21.50 -29.77
CA VAL A 210 -23.86 -22.49 -29.94
C VAL A 210 -24.98 -21.92 -30.80
N ARG A 211 -25.45 -20.69 -30.55
CA ARG A 211 -26.50 -20.06 -31.35
C ARG A 211 -26.09 -19.87 -32.82
N THR A 212 -24.84 -19.49 -33.08
CA THR A 212 -24.33 -19.37 -34.46
C THR A 212 -24.23 -20.72 -35.17
N TYR A 213 -23.87 -21.78 -34.44
CA TYR A 213 -23.84 -23.14 -34.99
C TYR A 213 -25.25 -23.63 -35.34
N ASP A 214 -26.22 -23.50 -34.42
CA ASP A 214 -27.61 -23.89 -34.66
C ASP A 214 -28.25 -23.12 -35.82
N ALA A 215 -27.90 -21.85 -35.98
CA ALA A 215 -28.36 -21.03 -37.11
C ALA A 215 -27.77 -21.50 -38.44
N ALA A 216 -26.50 -21.91 -38.46
CA ALA A 216 -25.83 -22.43 -39.66
C ALA A 216 -26.39 -23.80 -40.11
N GLN A 217 -26.93 -24.61 -39.20
CA GLN A 217 -27.55 -25.89 -39.55
C GLN A 217 -29.00 -25.78 -40.08
N ARG A 218 -29.59 -24.58 -40.05
CA ARG A 218 -30.96 -24.34 -40.56
C ARG A 218 -31.00 -23.85 -42.00
N PHE A 219 -29.86 -23.76 -42.67
CA PHE A 219 -29.71 -23.48 -44.10
C PHE A 219 -29.15 -24.70 -44.82
#